data_AF-H1VVI9-F1
#
_entry.id   AF-H1VVI9-F1
#
_cell.length_a   1.000
_cell.length_b   1.000
_cell.length_c   1.000
_cell.angle_alpha   90.00
_cell.angle_beta   90.00
_cell.angle_gamma   90.00
#
_symmetry.space_group_name_H-M   'P 1'
#
loop_
_entity.id
_entity.type
_entity.pdbx_description
1 polymer ?
#
loop_
_entity_poly.entity_id
_entity_poly.type
_entity_poly.pdbx_seq_one_letter_code
_entity_poly.pdbx_strand_id
1 'polypeptide(L)'
;MENHKASIPGTGNEPLTVTYTVDVSRFIVRALDDKDWPEFSIVAGSDITLNEALAKVEKVRGKKFNVTYDSEEKLKNNQSTVLLGYEGVAPDEVQWLDSMFGRMIIGGWLSMPKENRISEKHPDIIPLTVDELLAKYWGAKSN
;
A
#
# COMPACT_ATOMS: atom_id res chain seq x y z
N MET A 1 -1.64 0.32 -19.25
CA MET A 1 -1.77 -0.69 -18.17
C MET A 1 -2.90 -1.65 -18.55
N GLU A 2 -2.64 -2.55 -19.50
CA GLU A 2 -3.68 -3.32 -20.21
C GLU A 2 -4.02 -4.68 -19.58
N ASN A 3 -3.34 -5.09 -18.51
CA ASN A 3 -3.47 -6.44 -18.00
C ASN A 3 -4.03 -6.40 -16.58
N HIS A 4 -5.36 -6.60 -16.46
CA HIS A 4 -6.09 -6.77 -15.19
C HIS A 4 -5.56 -8.00 -14.43
N LYS A 5 -4.34 -7.89 -13.91
CA LYS A 5 -3.59 -8.92 -13.19
C LYS A 5 -3.12 -8.30 -11.89
N ALA A 6 -3.17 -9.08 -10.81
CA ALA A 6 -2.64 -8.71 -9.52
C ALA A 6 -1.80 -9.87 -8.98
N SER A 7 -0.67 -9.56 -8.35
CA SER A 7 0.05 -10.52 -7.51
C SER A 7 -0.14 -10.09 -6.05
N ILE A 8 -0.51 -11.03 -5.18
CA ILE A 8 -0.76 -10.78 -3.76
C ILE A 8 0.08 -11.77 -2.92
N PRO A 9 0.93 -11.30 -2.00
CA PRO A 9 1.67 -12.17 -1.09
C PRO A 9 0.73 -12.83 -0.07
N GLY A 10 0.97 -14.11 0.22
CA GLY A 10 0.28 -14.83 1.28
C GLY A 10 -1.22 -14.94 1.03
N THR A 11 -2.03 -14.60 2.03
CA THR A 11 -3.49 -14.64 1.91
C THR A 11 -4.06 -13.32 1.38
N GLY A 12 -3.30 -12.23 1.47
CA GLY A 12 -3.75 -10.88 1.14
C GLY A 12 -4.68 -10.26 2.17
N ASN A 13 -4.90 -10.93 3.32
CA ASN A 13 -5.74 -10.47 4.42
C ASN A 13 -4.92 -9.90 5.59
N GLU A 14 -3.60 -9.88 5.46
CA GLU A 14 -2.72 -9.28 6.44
C GLU A 14 -2.90 -7.75 6.45
N PRO A 15 -3.09 -7.12 7.63
CA PRO A 15 -3.29 -5.69 7.72
C PRO A 15 -2.08 -4.89 7.22
N LEU A 16 -2.36 -3.78 6.56
CA LEU A 16 -1.40 -2.86 5.98
C LEU A 16 -1.84 -1.43 6.28
N THR A 17 -0.92 -0.60 6.78
CA THR A 17 -1.13 0.84 6.89
C THR A 17 -0.56 1.54 5.66
N VAL A 18 -1.41 2.24 4.91
CA VAL A 18 -1.02 3.03 3.74
C VAL A 18 -1.33 4.50 3.96
N THR A 19 -0.51 5.37 3.38
CA THR A 19 -0.70 6.82 3.44
C THR A 19 -0.38 7.43 2.10
N TYR A 20 -1.24 8.31 1.61
CA TYR A 20 -0.95 9.08 0.40
C TYR A 20 0.24 10.01 0.65
N THR A 21 1.21 10.02 -0.26
CA THR A 21 2.50 10.72 -0.08
C THR A 21 2.35 12.23 0.14
N VAL A 22 1.32 12.87 -0.43
CA VAL A 22 1.02 14.29 -0.19
C VAL A 22 0.52 14.53 1.24
N ASP A 23 -0.21 13.58 1.83
CA ASP A 23 -0.63 13.73 3.22
C ASP A 23 0.54 13.49 4.18
N VAL A 24 1.46 12.59 3.83
CA VAL A 24 2.75 12.46 4.57
C VAL A 24 3.49 13.80 4.61
N SER A 25 3.59 14.52 3.50
CA SER A 25 4.28 15.82 3.50
C SER A 25 3.55 16.88 4.34
N ARG A 26 2.22 16.89 4.35
CA ARG A 26 1.43 17.78 5.23
C ARG A 26 1.71 17.50 6.69
N PHE A 27 1.73 16.23 7.11
CA PHE A 27 2.06 15.86 8.48
C PHE A 27 3.49 16.23 8.84
N ILE A 28 4.46 16.04 7.94
CA ILE A 28 5.85 16.46 8.15
C ILE A 28 5.93 17.97 8.38
N VAL A 29 5.28 18.78 7.53
CA VAL A 29 5.26 20.23 7.68
C VAL A 29 4.66 20.62 9.03
N ARG A 30 3.53 20.00 9.40
CA ARG A 30 2.85 20.31 10.66
C ARG A 30 3.64 19.89 11.90
N ALA A 31 4.40 18.80 11.81
CA ALA A 31 5.28 18.36 12.89
C ALA A 31 6.36 19.40 13.22
N LEU A 32 6.82 20.20 12.25
CA LEU A 32 7.82 21.26 12.47
C LEU A 32 7.35 22.35 13.43
N ASP A 33 6.04 22.51 13.60
CA ASP A 33 5.45 23.47 14.53
C ASP A 33 5.21 22.87 15.93
N ASP A 34 5.45 21.57 16.12
CA ASP A 34 5.24 20.91 17.41
C ASP A 34 6.39 21.19 18.38
N LYS A 35 6.03 21.47 19.63
CA LYS A 35 7.00 21.69 20.71
C LYS A 35 7.69 20.40 21.14
N ASP A 36 6.97 19.29 21.09
CA ASP A 36 7.42 17.99 21.56
C ASP A 36 7.58 17.04 20.37
N TRP A 37 8.82 16.61 20.13
CA TRP A 37 9.17 15.67 19.08
C TRP A 37 9.48 14.30 19.70
N PRO A 38 8.57 13.31 19.60
CA PRO A 38 8.91 11.96 20.00
C PRO A 38 9.98 11.40 19.06
N GLU A 39 10.77 10.44 19.55
CA GLU A 39 11.79 9.75 18.75
C GLU A 39 11.20 9.12 17.48
N PHE A 40 9.95 8.64 17.56
CA PHE A 40 9.20 8.09 16.44
C PHE A 40 7.81 8.73 16.34
N SER A 41 7.37 9.00 15.10
CA SER A 41 6.00 9.41 14.78
C SER A 41 5.45 8.53 13.67
N ILE A 42 4.21 8.07 13.82
CA ILE A 42 3.57 7.19 12.83
C ILE A 42 2.61 8.01 11.98
N VAL A 43 2.80 8.02 10.67
CA VAL A 43 1.85 8.61 9.72
C VAL A 43 0.98 7.53 9.10
N ALA A 44 -0.29 7.49 9.49
CA ALA A 44 -1.25 6.49 9.03
C ALA A 44 -2.45 7.15 8.35
N GLY A 45 -2.66 6.87 7.07
CA GLY A 45 -3.81 7.37 6.31
C GLY A 45 -4.99 6.40 6.30
N SER A 46 -4.74 5.13 6.00
CA SER A 46 -5.76 4.08 5.99
C SER A 46 -5.15 2.75 6.39
N ASP A 47 -5.89 1.99 7.19
CA ASP A 47 -5.57 0.59 7.45
C ASP A 47 -6.47 -0.28 6.58
N ILE A 48 -5.87 -1.18 5.82
CA ILE A 48 -6.54 -1.97 4.79
C ILE A 48 -5.78 -3.29 4.60
N THR A 49 -6.38 -4.23 3.89
CA THR A 49 -5.71 -5.43 3.37
C THR A 49 -5.50 -5.32 1.86
N LEU A 50 -4.61 -6.14 1.28
CA LEU A 50 -4.43 -6.14 -0.18
C LEU A 50 -5.67 -6.62 -0.93
N ASN A 51 -6.43 -7.55 -0.35
CA ASN A 51 -7.71 -8.00 -0.91
C ASN A 51 -8.76 -6.87 -0.91
N GLU A 52 -8.84 -6.08 0.16
CA GLU A 52 -9.73 -4.90 0.20
C GLU A 52 -9.28 -3.81 -0.78
N ALA A 53 -7.98 -3.55 -0.90
CA ALA A 53 -7.44 -2.61 -1.89
C ALA A 53 -7.81 -3.06 -3.32
N LEU A 54 -7.63 -4.34 -3.63
CA LEU A 54 -8.03 -4.91 -4.92
C LEU A 54 -9.54 -4.77 -5.15
N ALA A 55 -10.37 -5.13 -4.17
CA ALA A 55 -11.83 -5.01 -4.29
C ALA A 55 -12.28 -3.56 -4.57
N LYS A 56 -11.65 -2.57 -3.94
CA LYS A 56 -11.89 -1.15 -4.22
C LYS A 56 -11.49 -0.78 -5.64
N VAL A 57 -10.33 -1.23 -6.12
CA VAL A 57 -9.89 -1.02 -7.51
C VAL A 57 -10.87 -1.65 -8.49
N GLU A 58 -11.26 -2.90 -8.29
CA GLU A 58 -12.23 -3.61 -9.15
C GLU A 58 -13.56 -2.88 -9.22
N LYS A 59 -14.07 -2.38 -8.09
CA LYS A 59 -15.31 -1.59 -8.01
C LYS A 59 -15.21 -0.31 -8.84
N VAL A 60 -14.11 0.44 -8.70
CA VAL A 60 -13.90 1.70 -9.43
C VAL A 60 -13.71 1.46 -10.93
N ARG A 61 -13.07 0.36 -11.31
CA ARG A 61 -12.79 0.00 -12.71
C ARG A 61 -13.94 -0.75 -13.40
N GLY A 62 -14.90 -1.28 -12.64
CA GLY A 62 -15.98 -2.11 -13.15
C GLY A 62 -15.51 -3.44 -13.78
N LYS A 63 -14.31 -3.92 -13.43
CA LYS A 63 -13.68 -5.11 -14.03
C LYS A 63 -12.96 -5.93 -12.97
N LYS A 64 -12.97 -7.26 -13.15
CA LYS A 64 -12.25 -8.22 -12.31
C LYS A 64 -10.80 -8.39 -12.73
N PHE A 65 -9.95 -8.70 -11.77
CA PHE A 65 -8.54 -8.97 -12.00
C PHE A 65 -8.26 -10.48 -11.90
N ASN A 66 -7.32 -10.95 -12.72
CA ASN A 66 -6.74 -12.28 -12.56
C ASN A 66 -5.70 -12.22 -11.44
N VAL A 67 -6.02 -12.78 -10.30
CA VAL A 67 -5.20 -12.70 -9.08
C VAL A 67 -4.30 -13.93 -8.99
N THR A 68 -3.01 -13.71 -8.77
CA THR A 68 -2.05 -14.74 -8.38
C THR A 68 -1.66 -14.51 -6.93
N TYR A 69 -1.77 -15.56 -6.11
CA TYR A 69 -1.29 -15.51 -4.73
C TYR A 69 0.10 -16.14 -4.66
N ASP A 70 1.07 -15.39 -4.16
CA ASP A 70 2.44 -15.85 -3.96
C ASP A 70 2.60 -16.39 -2.54
N SER A 71 2.84 -17.70 -2.42
CA SER A 71 3.02 -18.35 -1.11
C SER A 71 4.26 -17.83 -0.37
N GLU A 72 4.26 -17.91 0.95
CA GLU A 72 5.41 -17.53 1.76
C GLU A 72 6.69 -18.29 1.37
N GLU A 73 6.56 -19.58 1.01
CA GLU A 73 7.68 -20.39 0.51
C GLU A 73 8.26 -19.84 -0.79
N LYS A 74 7.39 -19.49 -1.76
CA LYS A 74 7.80 -18.89 -3.03
C LYS A 74 8.53 -17.56 -2.81
N LEU A 75 8.04 -16.73 -1.88
CA LEU A 75 8.67 -15.45 -1.54
C LEU A 75 10.00 -15.64 -0.77
N LYS A 76 10.15 -16.68 0.05
CA LYS A 76 11.44 -17.01 0.70
C LYS A 76 12.52 -17.36 -0.32
N ASN A 77 12.13 -17.91 -1.47
CA ASN A 77 13.04 -18.26 -2.55
C ASN A 77 13.24 -17.13 -3.59
N ASN A 78 12.75 -15.92 -3.33
CA ASN A 78 12.76 -14.78 -4.27
C ASN A 78 12.10 -15.10 -5.62
N GLN A 79 10.99 -15.84 -5.59
CA GLN A 79 10.31 -16.28 -6.80
C GLN A 79 8.97 -15.57 -7.02
N SER A 80 8.77 -14.34 -6.53
CA SER A 80 7.49 -13.63 -6.70
C SER A 80 7.04 -13.53 -8.18
N THR A 81 5.74 -13.35 -8.37
CA THR A 81 5.14 -13.17 -9.69
C THR A 81 5.41 -11.76 -10.20
N VAL A 82 6.26 -11.66 -11.23
CA VAL A 82 6.55 -10.39 -11.90
C VAL A 82 5.40 -9.97 -12.81
N LEU A 83 4.86 -8.77 -12.56
CA LEU A 83 3.89 -8.13 -13.44
C LEU A 83 4.60 -7.29 -14.51
N LEU A 84 3.88 -6.98 -15.59
CA LEU A 84 4.40 -6.08 -16.64
C LEU A 84 4.50 -4.64 -16.09
N GLY A 85 5.51 -3.88 -16.55
CA GLY A 85 5.70 -2.48 -16.17
C GLY A 85 7.07 -2.13 -15.57
N TYR A 86 7.96 -3.10 -15.43
CA TYR A 86 9.33 -2.92 -14.93
C TYR A 86 10.38 -2.92 -16.06
N GLU A 87 10.07 -2.24 -17.17
CA GLU A 87 10.97 -2.13 -18.32
C GLU A 87 12.30 -1.51 -17.89
N GLY A 88 13.42 -2.18 -18.18
CA GLY A 88 14.76 -1.74 -17.80
C GLY A 88 15.23 -2.17 -16.40
N VAL A 89 14.41 -2.89 -15.64
CA VAL A 89 14.81 -3.54 -14.37
C VAL A 89 14.98 -5.04 -14.61
N ALA A 90 16.02 -5.63 -14.01
CA ALA A 90 16.27 -7.06 -14.16
C ALA A 90 15.15 -7.87 -13.45
N PRO A 91 14.62 -8.96 -14.05
CA PRO A 91 13.50 -9.69 -13.45
C PRO A 91 13.79 -10.22 -12.03
N ASP A 92 15.02 -10.64 -11.77
CA ASP A 92 15.48 -11.10 -10.46
C ASP A 92 15.49 -9.99 -9.40
N GLU A 93 15.80 -8.75 -9.79
CA GLU A 93 15.73 -7.58 -8.91
C GLU A 93 14.28 -7.25 -8.53
N VAL A 94 13.37 -7.27 -9.51
CA VAL A 94 11.92 -7.11 -9.25
C VAL A 94 11.42 -8.23 -8.34
N GLN A 95 11.80 -9.47 -8.64
CA GLN A 95 11.39 -10.62 -7.84
C GLN A 95 11.88 -10.53 -6.40
N TRP A 96 13.13 -10.14 -6.21
CA TRP A 96 13.70 -9.92 -4.89
C TRP A 96 12.96 -8.83 -4.11
N LEU A 97 12.70 -7.68 -4.75
CA LEU A 97 12.02 -6.55 -4.10
C LEU A 97 10.59 -6.91 -3.70
N ASP A 98 9.81 -7.47 -4.62
CA ASP A 98 8.44 -7.91 -4.36
C ASP A 98 8.40 -9.02 -3.30
N SER A 99 9.39 -9.92 -3.30
CA SER A 99 9.51 -10.98 -2.30
C SER A 99 9.86 -10.45 -0.92
N MET A 100 10.70 -9.41 -0.84
CA MET A 100 11.01 -8.70 0.41
C MET A 100 9.75 -8.05 0.99
N PHE A 101 9.04 -7.22 0.22
CA PHE A 101 7.81 -6.57 0.69
C PHE A 101 6.72 -7.59 1.01
N GLY A 102 6.57 -8.63 0.19
CA GLY A 102 5.61 -9.69 0.44
C GLY A 102 5.82 -10.38 1.78
N ARG A 103 7.07 -10.69 2.15
CA ARG A 103 7.39 -11.26 3.46
C ARG A 103 7.14 -10.28 4.61
N MET A 104 7.40 -8.98 4.43
CA MET A 104 7.07 -7.96 5.44
C MET A 104 5.56 -7.86 5.68
N ILE A 105 4.76 -7.95 4.62
CA ILE A 105 3.28 -7.96 4.70
C ILE A 105 2.80 -9.22 5.43
N ILE A 106 3.27 -10.40 5.02
CA ILE A 106 2.91 -11.67 5.67
C ILE A 106 3.29 -11.66 7.16
N GLY A 107 4.46 -11.09 7.49
CA GLY A 107 4.91 -10.94 8.87
C GLY A 107 4.16 -9.88 9.68
N GLY A 108 3.27 -9.11 9.08
CA GLY A 108 2.52 -8.02 9.73
C GLY A 108 3.35 -6.77 10.02
N TRP A 109 4.57 -6.65 9.47
CA TRP A 109 5.51 -5.58 9.78
C TRP A 109 5.10 -4.22 9.20
N LEU A 110 4.17 -4.22 8.25
CA LEU A 110 3.62 -3.01 7.64
C LEU A 110 2.26 -2.60 8.25
N SER A 111 1.78 -3.31 9.26
CA SER A 111 0.64 -2.89 10.08
C SER A 111 1.13 -1.98 11.19
N MET A 112 0.98 -0.66 11.02
CA MET A 112 1.49 0.29 12.00
C MET A 112 0.61 0.36 13.25
N PRO A 113 1.19 0.49 14.46
CA PRO A 113 0.46 0.68 15.71
C PRO A 113 -0.57 1.81 15.62
N LYS A 114 -1.63 1.70 16.43
CA LYS A 114 -2.68 2.73 16.51
C LYS A 114 -2.21 3.90 17.35
N GLU A 115 -1.41 3.62 18.36
CA GLU A 115 -0.85 4.55 19.31
C GLU A 115 0.19 5.46 18.66
N ASN A 116 0.26 6.71 19.10
CA ASN A 116 1.26 7.70 18.65
C ASN A 116 1.20 7.99 17.13
N ARG A 117 0.02 7.81 16.52
CA ARG A 117 -0.26 8.28 15.17
C ARG A 117 -0.32 9.81 15.18
N ILE A 118 0.45 10.44 14.31
CA ILE A 118 0.54 11.91 14.23
C ILE A 118 -0.81 12.55 13.86
N SER A 119 -1.69 11.79 13.18
CA SER A 119 -3.06 12.20 12.88
C SER A 119 -3.91 12.46 14.12
N GLU A 120 -3.63 11.80 15.25
CA GLU A 120 -4.32 12.05 16.52
C GLU A 120 -3.92 13.40 17.14
N LYS A 121 -2.68 13.85 16.87
CA LYS A 121 -2.16 15.15 17.33
C LYS A 121 -2.60 16.30 16.43
N HIS A 122 -2.78 16.02 15.13
CA HIS A 122 -3.14 16.99 14.09
C HIS A 122 -4.44 16.62 13.39
N PRO A 123 -5.60 16.70 14.10
CA PRO A 123 -6.90 16.35 13.53
C PRO A 123 -7.36 17.32 12.43
N ASP A 124 -6.70 18.46 12.27
CA ASP A 124 -6.90 19.41 11.18
C ASP A 124 -6.43 18.86 9.83
N ILE A 125 -5.50 17.90 9.83
CA ILE A 125 -5.06 17.19 8.62
C ILE A 125 -5.85 15.89 8.51
N ILE A 126 -6.82 15.89 7.61
CA ILE A 126 -7.59 14.69 7.25
C ILE A 126 -6.87 13.98 6.09
N PRO A 127 -6.28 12.79 6.31
CA PRO A 127 -5.62 12.05 5.24
C PRO A 127 -6.64 11.58 4.19
N LEU A 128 -6.23 11.57 2.93
CA LEU A 128 -7.03 11.01 1.85
C LEU A 128 -7.15 9.50 2.02
N THR A 129 -8.38 9.01 2.03
CA THR A 129 -8.65 7.57 2.09
C THR A 129 -8.35 6.88 0.75
N VAL A 130 -8.17 5.56 0.79
CA VAL A 130 -8.00 4.76 -0.44
C VAL A 130 -9.18 4.93 -1.40
N ASP A 131 -10.42 5.00 -0.89
CA ASP A 131 -11.61 5.20 -1.74
C ASP A 131 -11.60 6.55 -2.43
N GLU A 132 -11.30 7.63 -1.71
CA GLU A 132 -11.23 8.98 -2.26
C GLU A 132 -10.10 9.11 -3.27
N LEU A 133 -8.95 8.50 -3.01
CA LEU A 133 -7.82 8.47 -3.93
C LEU A 133 -8.21 7.78 -5.24
N LEU A 134 -8.81 6.59 -5.15
CA LEU A 134 -9.24 5.85 -6.33
C LEU A 134 -10.35 6.58 -7.09
N ALA A 135 -11.33 7.17 -6.40
CA ALA A 135 -12.36 7.98 -7.05
C ALA A 135 -11.74 9.18 -7.80
N LYS A 136 -10.81 9.89 -7.16
CA LYS A 136 -10.17 11.10 -7.71
C LYS A 136 -9.33 10.82 -8.95
N TYR A 137 -8.52 9.76 -8.94
CA TYR A 137 -7.54 9.53 -10.00
C TYR A 137 -7.96 8.43 -10.99
N TRP A 138 -8.81 7.50 -10.58
CA TRP A 138 -9.14 6.29 -11.34
C TRP A 138 -10.64 6.17 -11.67
N GLY A 139 -11.50 6.99 -11.05
CA GLY A 139 -12.96 6.98 -11.24
C GLY A 139 -13.46 7.43 -12.62
N ALA A 140 -12.57 7.88 -13.52
CA ALA A 140 -12.97 8.49 -14.80
C ALA A 140 -12.15 8.06 -16.03
N LYS A 141 -11.27 7.05 -15.96
CA LYS A 141 -10.53 6.59 -17.15
C LYS A 141 -11.16 5.33 -17.75
N SER A 142 -12.33 5.53 -18.35
CA SER A 142 -12.97 4.64 -19.31
C SER A 142 -12.70 5.17 -20.72
N ASN A 143 -11.47 5.00 -21.20
CA ASN A 143 -11.19 5.06 -22.63
C ASN A 143 -10.66 3.70 -23.05
#